data_AF-A0AAU0S8U1-F1
#
_entry.id   AF-A0AAU0S8U1-F1
#
_cell.length_a   1.000
_cell.length_b   1.000
_cell.length_c   1.000
_cell.angle_alpha   90.00
_cell.angle_beta   90.00
_cell.angle_gamma   90.00
#
_symmetry.space_group_name_H-M   'P 1'
#
loop_
_entity.id
_entity.type
_entity.pdbx_description
1 polymer ?
#
loop_
_entity_poly.entity_id
_entity_poly.type
_entity_poly.pdbx_seq_one_letter_code
_entity_poly.pdbx_strand_id
1 'polypeptide(L)'
;MMAAIPFDTQIMVEKLEKSGVPPEQAKVQTALLAELIQATDDSMSERFSAKQDVASELSKIAFELTSLRQEMKTESAHFRQEVKTELAYFRQEVKAELSQFKLSGETLNANTKADLIRYIVSAGILQGGLIATLILKLLH
;
A
#
# COMPACT_ATOMS: atom_id res chain seq x y z
N MET A 1 1.42 36.55 21.78
CA MET A 1 1.53 37.99 21.50
C MET A 1 2.77 38.49 22.21
N MET A 2 3.78 38.96 21.47
CA MET A 2 4.92 39.67 22.06
C MET A 2 4.42 41.04 22.53
N ALA A 3 4.77 41.43 23.75
CA ALA A 3 4.45 42.75 24.26
C ALA A 3 5.44 43.75 23.67
N ALA A 4 4.96 44.69 22.86
CA ALA A 4 5.78 45.78 22.35
C ALA A 4 6.28 46.62 23.52
N ILE A 5 7.60 46.82 23.60
CA ILE A 5 8.21 47.70 24.61
C ILE A 5 8.03 49.14 24.11
N PRO A 6 7.32 50.02 24.84
CA PRO A 6 7.09 51.38 24.37
C PRO A 6 8.40 52.18 24.37
N PHE A 7 8.80 52.70 23.19
CA PHE A 7 9.94 53.60 23.03
C PHE A 7 9.46 55.06 22.98
N ASP A 8 9.70 55.79 24.07
CA ASP A 8 9.36 57.21 24.17
C ASP A 8 10.46 58.06 23.53
N THR A 9 10.21 58.50 22.29
CA THR A 9 11.13 59.32 21.51
C THR A 9 11.35 60.70 22.14
N GLN A 10 10.36 61.26 22.82
CA GLN A 10 10.47 62.60 23.42
C GLN A 10 11.40 62.58 24.63
N ILE A 11 11.23 61.58 25.53
CA ILE A 11 12.12 61.41 26.69
C ILE A 11 13.56 61.14 26.24
N MET A 12 13.76 60.41 25.15
CA MET A 12 15.10 60.13 24.62
C MET A 12 15.77 61.39 24.05
N VAL A 13 15.05 62.20 23.27
CA VAL A 13 15.56 63.48 22.76
C VAL A 13 15.95 64.40 23.92
N GLU A 14 15.09 64.56 24.93
CA GLU A 14 15.39 65.39 26.11
C GLU A 14 16.63 64.92 26.88
N LYS A 15 16.85 63.60 26.97
CA LYS A 15 18.06 63.04 27.61
C LYS A 15 19.31 63.31 26.79
N LEU A 16 19.26 63.18 25.47
CA LEU A 16 20.39 63.45 24.58
C LEU A 16 20.77 64.93 24.60
N GLU A 17 19.78 65.84 24.57
CA GLU A 17 20.02 67.29 24.68
C GLU A 17 20.66 67.65 26.03
N LYS A 18 20.16 67.10 27.14
CA LYS A 18 20.77 67.26 28.48
C LYS A 18 22.20 66.73 28.57
N SER A 19 22.57 65.80 27.68
CA SER A 19 23.91 65.20 27.60
C SER A 19 24.87 66.00 26.70
N GLY A 20 24.43 67.14 26.16
CA GLY A 20 25.23 68.01 25.29
C GLY A 20 25.15 67.66 23.80
N VAL A 21 24.26 66.75 23.38
CA VAL A 21 24.02 66.46 21.97
C VAL A 21 23.21 67.62 21.35
N PRO A 22 23.63 68.18 20.19
CA PRO A 22 22.85 69.19 19.50
C PRO A 22 21.41 68.72 19.21
N PRO A 23 20.38 69.59 19.32
CA PRO A 23 18.97 69.20 19.24
C PRO A 23 18.61 68.50 17.92
N GLU A 24 19.17 68.97 16.80
CA GLU A 24 18.95 68.32 15.50
C GLU A 24 19.59 66.93 15.43
N GLN A 25 20.78 66.72 16.03
CA GLN A 25 21.39 65.40 16.10
C GLN A 25 20.61 64.47 17.04
N ALA A 26 20.10 64.97 18.17
CA ALA A 26 19.30 64.20 19.13
C ALA A 26 18.00 63.67 18.50
N LYS A 27 17.31 64.51 17.72
CA LYS A 27 16.11 64.12 16.96
C LYS A 27 16.42 63.05 15.92
N VAL A 28 17.46 63.25 15.11
CA VAL A 28 17.84 62.29 14.05
C VAL A 28 18.23 60.94 14.65
N GLN A 29 19.07 60.93 15.70
CA GLN A 29 19.47 59.68 16.36
C GLN A 29 18.28 58.95 16.97
N THR A 30 17.36 59.67 17.61
CA THR A 30 16.16 59.07 18.21
C THR A 30 15.20 58.53 17.15
N ALA A 31 15.04 59.23 16.03
CA ALA A 31 14.21 58.77 14.91
C ALA A 31 14.79 57.49 14.28
N LEU A 32 16.10 57.43 14.03
CA LEU A 32 16.77 56.24 13.51
C LEU A 32 16.67 55.06 14.50
N LEU A 33 16.81 55.30 15.80
CA LEU A 33 16.63 54.26 16.82
C LEU A 33 15.19 53.76 16.87
N ALA A 34 14.20 54.65 16.78
CA ALA A 34 12.79 54.26 16.73
C ALA A 34 12.50 53.38 15.50
N GLU A 35 13.03 53.76 14.33
CA GLU A 35 12.91 52.98 13.10
C GLU A 35 13.56 51.60 13.22
N LEU A 36 14.78 51.52 13.78
CA LEU A 36 15.47 50.24 14.01
C LEU A 36 14.71 49.35 15.00
N ILE A 37 14.15 49.90 16.08
CA ILE A 37 13.34 49.15 17.04
C ILE A 37 12.10 48.60 16.36
N GLN A 38 11.38 49.42 15.59
CA GLN A 38 10.19 48.99 14.87
C GLN A 38 10.51 47.89 13.85
N ALA A 39 11.53 48.09 13.01
CA ALA A 39 11.95 47.10 12.02
C ALA A 39 12.41 45.78 12.68
N THR A 40 13.03 45.86 13.84
CA THR A 40 13.45 44.67 14.61
C THR A 40 12.25 43.95 15.20
N ASP A 41 11.27 44.68 15.74
CA ASP A 41 10.04 44.09 16.32
C ASP A 41 9.19 43.42 15.25
N ASP A 42 9.00 44.08 14.10
CA ASP A 42 8.32 43.52 12.93
C ASP A 42 9.01 42.23 12.45
N SER A 43 10.34 42.26 12.29
CA SER A 43 11.11 41.07 11.88
C SER A 43 11.03 39.93 12.91
N MET A 44 11.02 40.23 14.21
CA MET A 44 10.85 39.22 15.25
C MET A 44 9.44 38.61 15.21
N SER A 45 8.42 39.43 15.03
CA SER A 45 7.02 39.00 14.92
C SER A 45 6.81 38.08 13.71
N GLU A 46 7.35 38.45 12.55
CA GLU A 46 7.34 37.62 11.33
C GLU A 46 8.06 36.29 11.56
N ARG A 47 9.26 36.31 12.15
CA ARG A 47 10.03 35.08 12.45
C ARG A 47 9.30 34.17 13.43
N PHE A 48 8.63 34.72 14.44
CA PHE A 48 7.87 33.94 15.40
C PHE A 48 6.67 33.27 14.71
N SER A 49 5.96 34.03 13.88
CA SER A 49 4.83 33.52 13.10
C SER A 49 5.27 32.41 12.15
N ALA A 50 6.33 32.63 11.37
CA ALA A 50 6.89 31.62 10.49
C ALA A 50 7.35 30.35 11.24
N LYS A 51 7.93 30.48 12.44
CA LYS A 51 8.26 29.32 13.28
C LYS A 51 7.02 28.55 13.73
N GLN A 52 5.96 29.26 14.10
CA GLN A 52 4.69 28.65 14.49
C GLN A 52 4.05 27.89 13.32
N ASP A 53 4.06 28.49 12.13
CA ASP A 53 3.55 27.86 10.91
C ASP A 53 4.35 26.61 10.56
N VAL A 54 5.68 26.67 10.58
CA VAL A 54 6.55 25.51 10.34
C VAL A 54 6.30 24.41 11.38
N ALA A 55 6.15 24.76 12.66
CA ALA A 55 5.83 23.78 13.70
C ALA A 55 4.48 23.10 13.48
N SER A 56 3.47 23.86 13.02
CA SER A 56 2.15 23.34 12.65
C SER A 56 2.24 22.36 11.48
N GLU A 57 2.94 22.74 10.39
CA GLU A 57 3.13 21.88 9.22
C GLU A 57 3.93 20.62 9.55
N LEU A 58 4.99 20.71 10.35
CA LEU A 58 5.72 19.53 10.82
C LEU A 58 4.83 18.58 11.64
N SER A 59 3.93 19.11 12.47
CA SER A 59 2.98 18.30 13.22
C SER A 59 1.99 17.60 12.31
N LYS A 60 1.49 18.27 11.26
CA LYS A 60 0.60 17.66 10.26
C LYS A 60 1.31 16.55 9.49
N ILE A 61 2.53 16.80 9.02
CA ILE A 61 3.35 15.81 8.30
C ILE A 61 3.62 14.59 9.20
N ALA A 62 3.95 14.80 10.48
CA ALA A 62 4.18 13.70 11.41
C ALA A 62 2.93 12.84 11.62
N PHE A 63 1.75 13.48 11.67
CA PHE A 63 0.47 12.78 11.76
C PHE A 63 0.18 11.98 10.49
N GLU A 64 0.31 12.59 9.31
CA GLU A 64 0.09 11.93 8.01
C GLU A 64 1.03 10.74 7.82
N LEU A 65 2.31 10.89 8.17
CA LEU A 65 3.29 9.80 8.08
C LEU A 65 2.94 8.64 9.01
N THR A 66 2.41 8.93 10.20
CA THR A 66 1.93 7.90 11.13
C THR A 66 0.69 7.18 10.60
N SER A 67 -0.26 7.93 10.01
CA SER A 67 -1.44 7.35 9.35
C SER A 67 -1.05 6.43 8.21
N LEU A 68 -0.22 6.92 7.29
CA LEU A 68 0.24 6.16 6.12
C LEU A 68 0.98 4.88 6.53
N ARG A 69 1.81 4.94 7.58
CA ARG A 69 2.49 3.75 8.11
C ARG A 69 1.50 2.71 8.62
N GLN A 70 0.43 3.15 9.28
CA GLN A 70 -0.61 2.26 9.80
C GLN A 70 -1.46 1.65 8.68
N GLU A 71 -1.79 2.45 7.66
CA GLU A 71 -2.48 1.99 6.44
C GLU A 71 -1.66 0.91 5.73
N MET A 72 -0.37 1.18 5.45
CA MET A 72 0.52 0.20 4.80
C MET A 72 0.64 -1.10 5.60
N LYS A 73 0.70 -1.02 6.94
CA LYS A 73 0.75 -2.21 7.80
C LYS A 73 -0.53 -3.03 7.68
N THR A 74 -1.67 -2.36 7.62
CA THR A 74 -2.99 -2.99 7.49
C THR A 74 -3.16 -3.64 6.12
N GLU A 75 -2.82 -2.92 5.06
CA GLU A 75 -2.87 -3.42 3.69
C GLU A 75 -1.93 -4.61 3.47
N SER A 76 -0.71 -4.55 4.01
CA SER A 76 0.22 -5.69 3.95
C SER A 76 -0.33 -6.94 4.66
N ALA A 77 -1.00 -6.76 5.80
CA ALA A 77 -1.64 -7.87 6.51
C ALA A 77 -2.83 -8.44 5.72
N HIS A 78 -3.65 -7.57 5.12
CA HIS A 78 -4.76 -7.97 4.26
C HIS A 78 -4.27 -8.77 3.05
N PHE A 79 -3.29 -8.23 2.30
CA PHE A 79 -2.72 -8.89 1.13
C PHE A 79 -2.14 -10.28 1.46
N ARG A 80 -1.43 -10.43 2.59
CA ARG A 80 -0.94 -11.74 3.04
C ARG A 80 -2.06 -12.73 3.30
N GLN A 81 -3.18 -12.26 3.87
CA GLN A 81 -4.34 -13.10 4.15
C GLN A 81 -5.07 -13.51 2.86
N GLU A 82 -5.18 -12.58 1.91
CA GLU A 82 -5.76 -12.82 0.58
C GLU A 82 -4.96 -13.89 -0.17
N VAL A 83 -3.63 -13.72 -0.29
CA VAL A 83 -2.73 -14.71 -0.93
C VAL A 83 -2.84 -16.09 -0.25
N LYS A 84 -2.91 -16.13 1.08
CA LYS A 84 -3.08 -17.40 1.81
C LYS A 84 -4.41 -18.07 1.48
N THR A 85 -5.46 -17.29 1.32
CA THR A 85 -6.81 -17.76 1.01
C THR A 85 -6.89 -18.26 -0.42
N GLU A 86 -6.38 -17.50 -1.39
CA GLU A 86 -6.30 -17.92 -2.79
C GLU A 86 -5.47 -19.19 -2.96
N LEU A 87 -4.32 -19.29 -2.27
CA LEU A 87 -3.51 -20.50 -2.32
C LEU A 87 -4.25 -21.73 -1.75
N ALA A 88 -5.08 -21.54 -0.73
CA ALA A 88 -5.90 -22.61 -0.17
C ALA A 88 -6.99 -23.05 -1.17
N TYR A 89 -7.68 -22.10 -1.80
CA TYR A 89 -8.64 -22.38 -2.85
C TYR A 89 -8.01 -23.11 -4.03
N PHE A 90 -6.88 -22.61 -4.55
CA PHE A 90 -6.17 -23.23 -5.66
C PHE A 90 -5.73 -24.67 -5.34
N ARG A 91 -5.23 -24.91 -4.12
CA ARG A 91 -4.90 -26.29 -3.68
C ARG A 91 -6.13 -27.21 -3.65
N GLN A 92 -7.27 -26.69 -3.23
CA GLN A 92 -8.52 -27.46 -3.21
C GLN A 92 -9.00 -27.76 -4.63
N GLU A 93 -8.91 -26.79 -5.53
CA GLU A 93 -9.27 -26.92 -6.95
C GLU A 93 -8.41 -27.99 -7.64
N VAL A 94 -7.08 -27.89 -7.52
CA VAL A 94 -6.16 -28.90 -8.07
C VAL A 94 -6.44 -30.30 -7.51
N LYS A 95 -6.77 -30.41 -6.21
CA LYS A 95 -7.13 -31.70 -5.61
C LYS A 95 -8.44 -32.26 -6.18
N ALA A 96 -9.42 -31.41 -6.41
CA ALA A 96 -10.70 -31.78 -7.01
C ALA A 96 -10.49 -32.25 -8.45
N GLU A 97 -9.77 -31.49 -9.27
CA GLU A 97 -9.44 -31.84 -10.65
C GLU A 97 -8.65 -33.14 -10.74
N LEU A 98 -7.64 -33.35 -9.89
CA LEU A 98 -6.88 -34.60 -9.85
C LEU A 98 -7.78 -35.80 -9.49
N SER A 99 -8.73 -35.61 -8.58
CA SER A 99 -9.67 -36.67 -8.20
C SER A 99 -10.61 -37.00 -9.36
N GLN A 100 -11.13 -35.97 -10.05
CA GLN A 100 -11.95 -36.14 -11.25
C GLN A 100 -11.19 -36.83 -12.38
N PHE A 101 -9.93 -36.44 -12.61
CA PHE A 101 -9.07 -37.06 -13.61
C PHE A 101 -8.84 -38.54 -13.33
N LYS A 102 -8.57 -38.92 -12.07
CA LYS A 102 -8.43 -40.33 -11.66
C LYS A 102 -9.71 -41.13 -11.93
N LEU A 103 -10.86 -40.61 -11.52
CA LEU A 103 -12.15 -41.27 -11.76
C LEU A 103 -12.45 -41.44 -13.26
N SER A 104 -12.13 -40.42 -14.06
CA SER A 104 -12.25 -40.50 -15.52
C SER A 104 -11.35 -41.58 -16.10
N GLY A 105 -10.09 -41.68 -15.64
CA GLY A 105 -9.16 -42.72 -16.05
C GLY A 105 -9.61 -44.13 -15.66
N GLU A 106 -10.11 -44.32 -14.44
CA GLU A 106 -10.68 -45.59 -13.98
C GLU A 106 -11.90 -46.01 -14.82
N THR A 107 -12.78 -45.06 -15.12
CA THR A 107 -13.96 -45.28 -15.96
C THR A 107 -13.56 -45.67 -17.38
N LEU A 108 -12.59 -44.96 -17.99
CA LEU A 108 -12.08 -45.29 -19.32
C LEU A 108 -11.48 -46.69 -19.35
N ASN A 109 -10.65 -47.04 -18.35
CA ASN A 109 -10.06 -48.37 -18.24
C ASN A 109 -11.12 -49.48 -18.11
N ALA A 110 -12.16 -49.25 -17.30
CA ALA A 110 -13.27 -50.19 -17.16
C ALA A 110 -14.01 -50.39 -18.49
N ASN A 111 -14.28 -49.29 -19.21
CA ASN A 111 -14.91 -49.33 -20.54
C ASN A 111 -14.04 -50.10 -21.55
N THR A 112 -12.72 -49.81 -21.61
CA THR A 112 -11.80 -50.52 -22.50
C THR A 112 -11.74 -52.02 -22.21
N LYS A 113 -11.70 -52.42 -20.93
CA LYS A 113 -11.76 -53.84 -20.56
C LYS A 113 -13.06 -54.49 -21.00
N ALA A 114 -14.19 -53.81 -20.79
CA ALA A 114 -15.50 -54.33 -21.22
C ALA A 114 -15.59 -54.50 -22.73
N ASP A 115 -15.10 -53.52 -23.50
CA ASP A 115 -15.08 -53.58 -24.97
C ASP A 115 -14.14 -54.68 -25.48
N LEU A 116 -12.97 -54.86 -24.85
CA LEU A 116 -12.07 -55.95 -25.19
C LEU A 116 -12.69 -57.32 -24.94
N ILE A 117 -13.38 -57.51 -23.80
CA ILE A 117 -14.10 -58.76 -23.51
C ILE A 117 -15.17 -59.00 -24.58
N ARG A 118 -15.97 -57.99 -24.93
CA ARG A 118 -17.00 -58.12 -25.97
C ARG A 118 -16.41 -58.53 -27.30
N TYR A 119 -15.28 -57.94 -27.69
CA TYR A 119 -14.57 -58.29 -28.92
C TYR A 119 -14.02 -59.72 -28.91
N ILE A 120 -13.37 -60.14 -27.82
CA ILE A 120 -12.82 -61.49 -27.69
C ILE A 120 -13.93 -62.54 -27.74
N VAL A 121 -15.05 -62.31 -27.04
CA VAL A 121 -16.20 -63.21 -27.04
C VAL A 121 -16.81 -63.33 -28.44
N SER A 122 -17.03 -62.22 -29.13
CA SER A 122 -17.61 -62.25 -30.48
C SER A 122 -16.69 -62.93 -31.50
N ALA A 123 -15.38 -62.67 -31.43
CA ALA A 123 -14.39 -63.34 -32.27
C ALA A 123 -14.33 -64.85 -31.98
N GLY A 124 -14.37 -65.25 -30.71
CA GLY A 124 -14.35 -66.67 -30.30
C GLY A 124 -15.58 -67.44 -30.78
N ILE A 125 -16.77 -66.84 -30.70
CA ILE A 125 -18.00 -67.44 -31.25
C ILE A 125 -17.88 -67.63 -32.77
N LEU A 126 -17.38 -66.61 -33.49
CA LEU A 126 -17.19 -66.69 -34.94
C LEU A 126 -16.20 -67.79 -35.33
N GLN A 127 -15.03 -67.84 -34.68
CA GLN A 127 -14.02 -68.87 -34.92
C GLN A 127 -14.52 -70.27 -34.56
N GLY A 128 -15.21 -70.44 -33.43
CA GLY A 128 -15.80 -71.71 -33.03
C GLY A 128 -16.83 -72.23 -34.03
N GLY A 129 -17.67 -71.34 -34.56
CA GLY A 129 -18.61 -71.67 -35.65
C GLY A 129 -17.90 -72.12 -36.93
N LEU A 130 -16.81 -71.44 -37.33
CA LEU A 130 -16.00 -71.83 -38.48
C LEU A 130 -15.32 -73.20 -38.28
N ILE A 131 -14.77 -73.46 -37.09
CA ILE A 131 -14.14 -74.75 -36.78
C ILE A 131 -15.17 -75.89 -36.80
N ALA A 132 -16.33 -75.68 -36.18
CA ALA A 132 -17.39 -76.69 -36.14
C ALA A 132 -17.90 -77.06 -37.55
N THR A 133 -18.06 -76.06 -38.42
CA THR A 133 -18.46 -76.30 -39.82
C THR A 133 -17.39 -77.04 -40.62
N LEU A 134 -16.10 -76.75 -40.40
CA LEU A 134 -14.99 -77.50 -41.01
C LEU A 134 -14.95 -78.97 -40.54
N ILE A 135 -15.12 -79.23 -39.24
CA ILE A 135 -15.13 -80.60 -38.70
C ILE A 135 -16.29 -81.42 -39.29
N LEU A 136 -17.49 -80.86 -39.35
CA LEU A 136 -18.66 -81.52 -39.95
C LEU A 136 -18.45 -81.89 -41.42
N LYS A 137 -17.72 -81.04 -42.16
CA LYS A 137 -17.35 -81.27 -43.57
C LYS A 137 -16.28 -82.35 -43.77
N LEU A 138 -15.45 -82.63 -42.76
CA LEU A 138 -14.43 -83.69 -42.80
C LEU A 138 -14.95 -85.07 -42.39
N LEU A 139 -16.08 -85.13 -41.66
CA LEU A 139 -16.69 -86.37 -41.18
C LEU A 139 -17.69 -87.01 -42.16
N HIS A 140 -18.17 -86.26 -43.14
CA HIS A 140 -19.01 -86.73 -44.25
C HIS A 140 -18.19 -86.79 -45.54
#